data_AF-A0A2V5WFN9-F1
#
_entry.id   AF-A0A2V5WFN9-F1
#
_cell.length_a   1.000
_cell.length_b   1.000
_cell.length_c   1.000
_cell.angle_alpha   90.00
_cell.angle_beta   90.00
_cell.angle_gamma   90.00
#
_symmetry.space_group_name_H-M   'P 1'
#
loop_
_entity.id
_entity.type
_entity.pdbx_description
1 polymer ?
#
loop_
_entity_poly.entity_id
_entity_poly.type
_entity_poly.pdbx_seq_one_letter_code
_entity_poly.pdbx_strand_id
1 'polypeptide(L)'
;MKTLRRFSQNRFFSHLRISAAVTLVAAAAVSAIASFTADPEARLTNDDPALSGYTSDYTLVTGIPYTDAVLMACSQSRGRQNEPAVAVDPRDTAVIVGSSNDYCPVFASDGTFIGLGDVWLGYYRSEDRGGSFKSSLVPGYQGDTSPYAARSHVRTADSGDPVLAWDNHGRLFAGSESSTNPERPTQTFGDVWVATFENPNGTGGATLNDGKEFVRSVDVATGSAAPGLLGKFHDKTAIEVDRTGGSCDGYVYFAWARFTGGGSNGFNSSIYFVRSTDHGQTFSSPMKLSQTVHDIQFPDISVTGNGHVYVTYRQFADVRSNSMVDAIDYNASTDCGASFSAPKVIQAFEPY
;
A
#
# COMPACT_ATOMS: atom_id res chain seq x y z
N MET A 1 -75.36 -26.35 -4.68
CA MET A 1 -73.88 -26.38 -4.61
C MET A 1 -73.37 -26.27 -6.04
N LYS A 2 -72.71 -25.16 -6.40
CA LYS A 2 -72.36 -24.78 -7.78
C LYS A 2 -71.19 -25.60 -8.32
N THR A 3 -71.38 -26.18 -9.50
CA THR A 3 -70.34 -26.77 -10.34
C THR A 3 -69.57 -25.68 -11.10
N LEU A 4 -68.24 -25.79 -11.09
CA LEU A 4 -67.33 -25.03 -11.96
C LEU A 4 -67.52 -25.41 -13.44
N ARG A 5 -67.43 -24.42 -14.33
CA ARG A 5 -66.38 -24.33 -15.36
C ARG A 5 -66.58 -23.11 -16.27
N ARG A 6 -65.60 -22.21 -16.27
CA ARG A 6 -64.81 -21.79 -17.44
C ARG A 6 -63.82 -20.73 -17.01
N PHE A 7 -62.54 -20.93 -17.32
CA PHE A 7 -61.66 -19.98 -18.00
C PHE A 7 -60.29 -20.67 -18.19
N SER A 8 -59.99 -21.06 -19.43
CA SER A 8 -58.63 -21.38 -19.85
C SER A 8 -58.32 -20.56 -21.09
N GLN A 9 -57.57 -19.48 -20.91
CA GLN A 9 -56.69 -18.90 -21.93
C GLN A 9 -55.77 -17.90 -21.22
N ASN A 10 -54.53 -17.78 -21.70
CA ASN A 10 -53.45 -16.90 -21.23
C ASN A 10 -52.49 -17.43 -20.15
N ARG A 11 -51.84 -18.58 -20.40
CA ARG A 11 -50.53 -18.86 -19.76
C ARG A 11 -49.40 -19.18 -20.73
N PHE A 12 -49.66 -19.34 -22.02
CA PHE A 12 -48.63 -19.74 -22.98
C PHE A 12 -47.80 -18.57 -23.55
N PHE A 13 -48.31 -17.33 -23.51
CA PHE A 13 -47.59 -16.16 -24.07
C PHE A 13 -46.68 -15.43 -23.08
N SER A 14 -46.80 -15.68 -21.77
CA SER A 14 -45.97 -15.03 -20.74
C SER A 14 -44.59 -15.68 -20.59
N HIS A 15 -44.49 -17.00 -20.73
CA HIS A 15 -43.22 -17.72 -20.57
C HIS A 15 -42.25 -17.50 -21.74
N LEU A 16 -42.77 -17.33 -22.98
CA LEU A 16 -41.93 -17.07 -24.15
C LEU A 16 -41.26 -15.67 -24.10
N ARG A 17 -41.95 -14.67 -23.54
CA ARG A 17 -41.41 -13.30 -23.41
C ARG A 17 -40.34 -13.18 -22.31
N ILE A 18 -40.47 -13.94 -21.23
CA ILE A 18 -39.49 -13.95 -20.13
C ILE A 18 -38.21 -14.67 -20.59
N SER A 19 -38.31 -15.81 -21.27
CA SER A 19 -37.13 -16.50 -21.81
C SER A 19 -36.42 -15.68 -22.87
N ALA A 20 -37.12 -14.99 -23.78
CA ALA A 20 -36.48 -14.11 -24.75
C ALA A 20 -35.80 -12.90 -24.10
N ALA A 21 -36.42 -12.27 -23.09
CA ALA A 21 -35.83 -11.15 -22.35
C ALA A 21 -34.59 -11.55 -21.52
N VAL A 22 -34.61 -12.71 -20.85
CA VAL A 22 -33.45 -13.23 -20.12
C VAL A 22 -32.30 -13.59 -21.07
N THR A 23 -32.61 -14.14 -22.24
CA THR A 23 -31.57 -14.47 -23.25
C THR A 23 -30.97 -13.21 -23.87
N LEU A 24 -31.77 -12.16 -24.08
CA LEU A 24 -31.29 -10.85 -24.59
C LEU A 24 -30.44 -10.10 -23.56
N VAL A 25 -30.77 -10.17 -22.27
CA VAL A 25 -29.96 -9.58 -21.19
C VAL A 25 -28.66 -10.37 -20.99
N ALA A 26 -28.69 -11.69 -21.06
CA ALA A 26 -27.50 -12.52 -21.03
C ALA A 26 -26.60 -12.29 -22.25
N ALA A 27 -27.17 -12.15 -23.45
CA ALA A 27 -26.40 -11.83 -24.66
C ALA A 27 -25.82 -10.40 -24.60
N ALA A 28 -26.54 -9.41 -24.08
CA ALA A 28 -26.01 -8.06 -23.87
C ALA A 28 -24.90 -8.01 -22.80
N ALA A 29 -25.03 -8.79 -21.73
CA ALA A 29 -23.99 -8.92 -20.71
C ALA A 29 -22.73 -9.65 -21.25
N VAL A 30 -22.91 -10.69 -22.08
CA VAL A 30 -21.80 -11.41 -22.72
C VAL A 30 -21.15 -10.59 -23.83
N SER A 31 -21.91 -9.76 -24.57
CA SER A 31 -21.35 -8.81 -25.54
C SER A 31 -20.63 -7.63 -24.88
N ALA A 32 -21.02 -7.20 -23.68
CA ALA A 32 -20.30 -6.18 -22.92
C ALA A 32 -18.97 -6.69 -22.34
N ILE A 33 -18.82 -8.00 -22.13
CA ILE A 33 -17.56 -8.62 -21.69
C ILE A 33 -16.59 -8.82 -22.87
N ALA A 34 -17.09 -8.79 -24.11
CA ALA A 34 -16.31 -9.16 -25.31
C ALA A 34 -15.64 -7.98 -26.05
N SER A 35 -15.49 -6.81 -25.43
CA SER A 35 -14.77 -5.68 -26.06
C SER A 35 -14.04 -4.80 -25.05
N PHE A 36 -13.36 -5.41 -24.08
CA PHE A 36 -12.21 -4.76 -23.46
C PHE A 36 -11.02 -4.97 -24.39
N THR A 37 -10.79 -4.05 -25.31
CA THR A 37 -9.41 -3.84 -25.76
C THR A 37 -8.66 -3.41 -24.52
N ALA A 38 -7.68 -4.20 -24.08
CA ALA A 38 -6.76 -3.73 -23.05
C ALA A 38 -6.24 -2.36 -23.52
N ASP A 39 -6.38 -1.35 -22.67
CA ASP A 39 -5.73 -0.08 -22.94
C ASP A 39 -4.23 -0.34 -23.16
N PRO A 40 -3.55 0.46 -24.00
CA PRO A 40 -2.12 0.30 -24.19
C PRO A 40 -1.41 0.27 -22.83
N GLU A 41 -0.51 -0.70 -22.64
CA GLU A 41 0.31 -0.81 -21.43
C GLU A 41 1.04 0.51 -21.19
N ALA A 42 0.72 1.19 -20.08
CA ALA A 42 1.37 2.43 -19.69
C ALA A 42 2.49 2.13 -18.70
N ARG A 43 3.69 2.62 -19.02
CA ARG A 43 4.84 2.49 -18.13
C ARG A 43 4.74 3.49 -16.98
N LEU A 44 4.95 3.04 -15.76
CA LEU A 44 4.98 3.89 -14.56
C LEU A 44 6.28 4.70 -14.46
N THR A 45 7.40 4.13 -14.93
CA THR A 45 8.72 4.77 -14.90
C THR A 45 9.08 5.43 -16.24
N ASN A 46 9.47 6.71 -16.17
CA ASN A 46 9.93 7.50 -17.31
C ASN A 46 11.47 7.63 -17.30
N ASP A 47 12.16 6.49 -17.28
CA ASP A 47 13.63 6.38 -17.17
C ASP A 47 14.35 6.29 -18.54
N ASP A 48 13.70 6.77 -19.60
CA ASP A 48 14.27 6.88 -20.94
C ASP A 48 14.47 8.36 -21.27
N PRO A 49 15.66 8.78 -21.74
CA PRO A 49 15.91 10.17 -22.17
C PRO A 49 14.95 10.70 -23.25
N ALA A 50 14.27 9.82 -23.99
CA ALA A 50 13.24 10.21 -24.95
C ALA A 50 11.85 10.45 -24.32
N LEU A 51 11.66 10.07 -23.05
CA LEU A 51 10.44 10.32 -22.26
C LEU A 51 10.60 11.58 -21.40
N SER A 52 9.61 11.88 -20.56
CA SER A 52 9.63 13.10 -19.73
C SER A 52 10.60 13.08 -18.54
N GLY A 53 11.32 11.97 -18.31
CA GLY A 53 12.18 11.83 -17.14
C GLY A 53 11.42 11.73 -15.81
N TYR A 54 12.19 11.71 -14.73
CA TYR A 54 11.70 11.88 -13.36
C TYR A 54 11.61 13.37 -13.03
N THR A 55 10.54 13.77 -12.36
CA THR A 55 10.33 15.13 -11.86
C THR A 55 10.20 15.10 -10.34
N SER A 56 10.68 16.11 -9.63
CA SER A 56 10.45 16.15 -8.18
C SER A 56 8.98 16.43 -7.87
N ASP A 57 8.49 15.92 -6.74
CA ASP A 57 7.16 16.24 -6.23
C ASP A 57 6.96 17.76 -6.08
N TYR A 58 7.99 18.48 -5.61
CA TYR A 58 7.98 19.95 -5.57
C TYR A 58 7.71 20.59 -6.93
N THR A 59 8.37 20.13 -7.99
CA THR A 59 8.14 20.64 -9.35
C THR A 59 6.74 20.27 -9.83
N LEU A 60 6.30 19.03 -9.57
CA LEU A 60 4.98 18.53 -9.95
C LEU A 60 3.85 19.36 -9.33
N VAL A 61 4.02 19.79 -8.07
CA VAL A 61 3.02 20.55 -7.31
C VAL A 61 3.06 22.04 -7.66
N THR A 62 4.25 22.64 -7.66
CA THR A 62 4.39 24.11 -7.73
C THR A 62 4.63 24.65 -9.14
N GLY A 63 5.07 23.80 -10.07
CA GLY A 63 5.56 24.20 -11.38
C GLY A 63 6.92 24.91 -11.36
N ILE A 64 7.54 25.11 -10.19
CA ILE A 64 8.88 25.69 -10.07
C ILE A 64 9.92 24.58 -10.33
N PRO A 65 10.78 24.72 -11.35
CA PRO A 65 11.72 23.66 -11.71
C PRO A 65 12.72 23.36 -10.58
N TYR A 66 12.84 22.08 -10.25
CA TYR A 66 13.89 21.53 -9.41
C TYR A 66 14.33 20.16 -9.97
N THR A 67 15.64 19.91 -9.95
CA THR A 67 16.22 18.59 -10.21
C THR A 67 17.52 18.45 -9.41
N ASP A 68 17.95 17.22 -9.19
CA ASP A 68 19.24 16.88 -8.60
C ASP A 68 19.91 15.72 -9.37
N ALA A 69 21.08 15.28 -8.91
CA ALA A 69 21.83 14.20 -9.53
C ALA A 69 21.08 12.85 -9.52
N VAL A 70 20.25 12.60 -8.50
CA VAL A 70 19.47 11.37 -8.35
C VAL A 70 18.35 11.35 -9.38
N LEU A 71 17.55 12.42 -9.47
CA LEU A 71 16.46 12.51 -10.46
C LEU A 71 16.99 12.49 -11.89
N MET A 72 18.16 13.10 -12.14
CA MET A 72 18.85 12.99 -13.43
C MET A 72 19.26 11.55 -13.73
N ALA A 73 19.84 10.84 -12.76
CA ALA A 73 20.18 9.43 -12.93
C ALA A 73 18.92 8.57 -13.16
N CYS A 74 17.86 8.81 -12.40
CA CYS A 74 16.60 8.10 -12.53
C CYS A 74 15.92 8.30 -13.89
N SER A 75 16.12 9.46 -14.50
CA SER A 75 15.58 9.75 -15.84
C SER A 75 16.25 8.97 -16.97
N GLN A 76 17.30 8.18 -16.70
CA GLN A 76 18.07 7.48 -17.72
C GLN A 76 18.57 6.08 -17.32
N SER A 77 18.61 5.74 -16.02
CA SER A 77 19.34 4.58 -15.51
C SER A 77 18.68 3.25 -15.83
N ARG A 78 17.39 3.24 -16.21
CA ARG A 78 16.61 2.03 -16.49
C ARG A 78 16.73 1.00 -15.36
N GLY A 79 16.79 1.50 -14.12
CA GLY A 79 16.84 0.68 -12.91
C GLY A 79 15.66 -0.28 -12.85
N ARG A 80 15.83 -1.40 -12.14
CA ARG A 80 14.75 -2.37 -11.94
C ARG A 80 13.73 -1.83 -10.93
N GLN A 81 12.52 -2.35 -11.01
CA GLN A 81 11.47 -2.17 -10.00
C GLN A 81 10.98 -3.54 -9.58
N ASN A 82 10.77 -3.76 -8.28
CA ASN A 82 10.07 -4.92 -7.73
C ASN A 82 9.11 -4.47 -6.62
N GLU A 83 8.28 -5.42 -6.18
CA GLU A 83 7.31 -5.20 -5.08
C GLU A 83 6.39 -4.00 -5.36
N PRO A 84 5.66 -4.02 -6.50
CA PRO A 84 4.83 -2.90 -6.89
C PRO A 84 3.59 -2.77 -5.99
N ALA A 85 3.19 -1.52 -5.75
CA ALA A 85 1.93 -1.16 -5.13
C ALA A 85 1.15 -0.21 -6.03
N VAL A 86 -0.17 -0.23 -5.92
CA VAL A 86 -1.05 0.68 -6.66
C VAL A 86 -2.27 1.00 -5.83
N ALA A 87 -2.71 2.26 -5.88
CA ALA A 87 -3.95 2.69 -5.27
C ALA A 87 -4.65 3.74 -6.16
N VAL A 88 -5.97 3.61 -6.29
CA VAL A 88 -6.82 4.54 -7.02
C VAL A 88 -7.49 5.47 -6.02
N ASP A 89 -7.50 6.77 -6.30
CA ASP A 89 -8.18 7.75 -5.46
C ASP A 89 -9.70 7.48 -5.47
N PRO A 90 -10.34 7.29 -4.30
CA PRO A 90 -11.78 7.09 -4.23
C PRO A 90 -12.61 8.32 -4.62
N ARG A 91 -12.03 9.53 -4.62
CA ARG A 91 -12.72 10.77 -5.00
C ARG A 91 -12.66 11.04 -6.50
N ASP A 92 -11.61 10.58 -7.18
CA ASP A 92 -11.43 10.73 -8.62
C ASP A 92 -10.62 9.58 -9.22
N THR A 93 -11.31 8.67 -9.91
CA THR A 93 -10.66 7.50 -10.51
C THR A 93 -9.73 7.83 -11.68
N ALA A 94 -9.62 9.10 -12.09
CA ALA A 94 -8.55 9.53 -12.99
C ALA A 94 -7.19 9.57 -12.31
N VAL A 95 -7.17 9.72 -10.98
CA VAL A 95 -5.96 9.75 -10.17
C VAL A 95 -5.61 8.32 -9.73
N ILE A 96 -4.48 7.83 -10.22
CA ILE A 96 -3.90 6.54 -9.84
C ILE A 96 -2.48 6.79 -9.38
N VAL A 97 -2.10 6.26 -8.22
CA VAL A 97 -0.72 6.29 -7.75
C VAL A 97 -0.18 4.87 -7.69
N GLY A 98 0.92 4.65 -8.41
CA GLY A 98 1.75 3.46 -8.30
C GLY A 98 3.00 3.74 -7.47
N SER A 99 3.59 2.69 -6.93
CA SER A 99 4.89 2.70 -6.27
C SER A 99 5.60 1.36 -6.49
N SER A 100 6.89 1.33 -6.20
CA SER A 100 7.73 0.14 -6.16
C SER A 100 9.01 0.46 -5.42
N ASN A 101 9.81 -0.55 -5.11
CA ASN A 101 11.22 -0.36 -4.84
C ASN A 101 11.87 0.15 -6.11
N ASP A 102 12.16 1.45 -6.17
CA ASP A 102 12.80 2.05 -7.33
C ASP A 102 14.32 1.98 -7.15
N TYR A 103 14.97 1.16 -7.96
CA TYR A 103 16.42 1.03 -7.94
C TYR A 103 17.10 2.14 -8.73
N CYS A 104 16.36 3.10 -9.29
CA CYS A 104 16.96 4.18 -10.05
C CYS A 104 18.03 5.00 -9.29
N PRO A 105 17.96 5.22 -7.95
CA PRO A 105 18.99 5.95 -7.21
C PRO A 105 20.27 5.15 -6.93
N VAL A 106 20.30 3.83 -7.20
CA VAL A 106 21.51 3.01 -7.02
C VAL A 106 22.55 3.23 -8.12
N PHE A 107 22.30 4.20 -9.01
CA PHE A 107 23.15 4.60 -10.11
C PHE A 107 23.49 6.09 -10.02
N ALA A 108 24.72 6.44 -10.38
CA ALA A 108 25.12 7.81 -10.64
C ALA A 108 24.58 8.30 -12.00
N SER A 109 24.67 9.61 -12.24
CA SER A 109 24.23 10.25 -13.49
C SER A 109 25.03 9.88 -14.74
N ASP A 110 26.07 9.05 -14.62
CA ASP A 110 26.80 8.46 -15.75
C ASP A 110 26.45 6.97 -15.96
N GLY A 111 25.50 6.45 -15.17
CA GLY A 111 25.08 5.05 -15.18
C GLY A 111 25.95 4.14 -14.30
N THR A 112 26.96 4.68 -13.60
CA THR A 112 27.79 3.88 -12.69
C THR A 112 26.96 3.39 -11.52
N PHE A 113 27.03 2.08 -11.23
CA PHE A 113 26.41 1.50 -10.04
C PHE A 113 27.15 1.94 -8.77
N ILE A 114 26.43 2.53 -7.81
CA ILE A 114 27.01 3.08 -6.58
C ILE A 114 26.73 2.25 -5.32
N GLY A 115 25.83 1.26 -5.41
CA GLY A 115 25.50 0.34 -4.32
C GLY A 115 23.98 0.25 -4.07
N LEU A 116 23.53 -0.80 -3.36
CA LEU A 116 22.10 -1.03 -3.12
C LEU A 116 21.49 -0.20 -1.98
N GLY A 117 22.30 0.58 -1.27
CA GLY A 117 21.86 1.29 -0.04
C GLY A 117 20.95 2.49 -0.28
N ASP A 118 20.69 2.85 -1.54
CA ASP A 118 19.93 4.05 -1.92
C ASP A 118 18.61 3.70 -2.65
N VAL A 119 18.18 2.43 -2.67
CA VAL A 119 16.85 2.05 -3.21
C VAL A 119 15.77 2.83 -2.49
N TRP A 120 14.79 3.37 -3.20
CA TRP A 120 13.81 4.26 -2.60
C TRP A 120 12.40 4.03 -3.12
N LEU A 121 11.39 4.62 -2.47
CA LEU A 121 10.02 4.56 -2.93
C LEU A 121 9.79 5.44 -4.16
N GLY A 122 9.34 4.80 -5.24
CA GLY A 122 8.78 5.50 -6.39
C GLY A 122 7.43 6.15 -6.05
N TYR A 123 7.17 7.30 -6.64
CA TYR A 123 5.84 7.94 -6.66
C TYR A 123 5.44 8.16 -8.12
N TYR A 124 4.58 7.28 -8.64
CA TYR A 124 4.17 7.28 -10.04
C TYR A 124 2.71 7.70 -10.12
N ARG A 125 2.45 8.92 -10.59
CA ARG A 125 1.10 9.50 -10.61
C ARG A 125 0.52 9.56 -12.02
N SER A 126 -0.65 8.99 -12.21
CA SER A 126 -1.51 9.23 -13.38
C SER A 126 -2.62 10.22 -13.02
N GLU A 127 -3.01 11.03 -14.00
CA GLU A 127 -4.14 11.97 -13.95
C GLU A 127 -5.13 11.72 -15.09
N ASP A 128 -5.01 10.58 -15.77
CA ASP A 128 -5.73 10.24 -17.00
C ASP A 128 -6.22 8.78 -17.01
N ARG A 129 -6.52 8.22 -15.82
CA ARG A 129 -7.00 6.82 -15.63
C ARG A 129 -5.97 5.75 -16.03
N GLY A 130 -4.69 6.06 -15.89
CA GLY A 130 -3.60 5.14 -16.18
C GLY A 130 -3.13 5.17 -17.63
N GLY A 131 -3.55 6.15 -18.44
CA GLY A 131 -3.06 6.33 -19.82
C GLY A 131 -1.60 6.79 -19.86
N SER A 132 -1.17 7.56 -18.87
CA SER A 132 0.22 7.98 -18.69
C SER A 132 0.53 8.24 -17.21
N PHE A 133 1.81 8.17 -16.86
CA PHE A 133 2.30 8.43 -15.51
C PHE A 133 3.39 9.51 -15.52
N LYS A 134 3.41 10.33 -14.47
CA LYS A 134 4.56 11.15 -14.08
C LYS A 134 5.32 10.40 -12.99
N SER A 135 6.63 10.27 -13.19
CA SER A 135 7.50 9.54 -12.29
C SER A 135 8.23 10.50 -11.37
N SER A 136 8.22 10.19 -10.09
CA SER A 136 8.96 10.87 -9.04
C SER A 136 9.47 9.85 -8.04
N LEU A 137 10.20 10.32 -7.05
CA LEU A 137 10.49 9.60 -5.82
C LEU A 137 9.73 10.28 -4.68
N VAL A 138 9.30 9.51 -3.68
CA VAL A 138 8.79 10.11 -2.44
C VAL A 138 9.89 11.00 -1.85
N PRO A 139 9.64 12.28 -1.50
CA PRO A 139 10.69 13.14 -0.97
C PRO A 139 11.36 12.58 0.29
N GLY A 140 12.66 12.87 0.46
CA GLY A 140 13.49 12.37 1.55
C GLY A 140 14.49 11.27 1.18
N TYR A 141 14.65 10.93 -0.11
CA TYR A 141 15.72 10.03 -0.57
C TYR A 141 17.11 10.62 -0.33
N GLN A 142 18.14 9.77 -0.33
CA GLN A 142 19.52 10.22 -0.17
C GLN A 142 19.94 11.18 -1.29
N GLY A 143 20.37 12.39 -0.91
CA GLY A 143 20.71 13.45 -1.86
C GLY A 143 19.55 14.39 -2.24
N ASP A 144 18.34 14.13 -1.76
CA ASP A 144 17.21 15.07 -1.92
C ASP A 144 17.53 16.39 -1.20
N THR A 145 17.62 17.46 -2.00
CA THR A 145 17.81 18.83 -1.51
C THR A 145 16.67 19.73 -1.95
N SER A 146 15.53 19.13 -2.32
CA SER A 146 14.34 19.86 -2.71
C SER A 146 13.78 20.63 -1.51
N PRO A 147 12.97 21.67 -1.73
CA PRO A 147 12.27 22.35 -0.65
C PRO A 147 11.36 21.42 0.18
N TYR A 148 11.01 20.24 -0.33
CA TYR A 148 10.21 19.24 0.38
C TYR A 148 11.04 18.25 1.19
N ALA A 149 12.35 18.14 0.94
CA ALA A 149 13.26 17.25 1.68
C ALA A 149 13.16 17.48 3.20
N ALA A 150 13.07 18.75 3.64
CA ALA A 150 12.98 19.11 5.05
C ALA A 150 11.68 18.67 5.75
N ARG A 151 10.66 18.25 4.99
CA ARG A 151 9.40 17.68 5.51
C ARG A 151 9.52 16.18 5.80
N SER A 152 10.61 15.55 5.34
CA SER A 152 10.89 14.15 5.63
C SER A 152 11.52 14.00 7.01
N HIS A 153 10.94 13.15 7.84
CA HIS A 153 11.43 12.83 9.18
C HIS A 153 11.57 11.31 9.37
N VAL A 154 12.31 10.70 8.44
CA VAL A 154 12.65 9.27 8.46
C VAL A 154 14.14 9.08 8.71
N ARG A 155 14.47 8.01 9.43
CA ARG A 155 15.85 7.70 9.83
C ARG A 155 16.45 6.62 8.93
N THR A 156 16.37 6.77 7.61
CA THR A 156 16.85 5.73 6.68
C THR A 156 17.54 6.31 5.44
N ALA A 157 18.38 5.49 4.80
CA ALA A 157 18.96 5.75 3.48
C ALA A 157 18.26 4.99 2.35
N ASP A 158 17.54 3.92 2.66
CA ASP A 158 16.77 3.13 1.71
C ASP A 158 15.31 2.99 2.12
N SER A 159 14.50 2.49 1.19
CA SER A 159 13.11 2.17 1.42
C SER A 159 12.61 1.13 0.42
N GLY A 160 11.71 0.27 0.88
CA GLY A 160 11.10 -0.77 0.06
C GLY A 160 9.75 -1.27 0.58
N ASP A 161 9.20 -2.27 -0.10
CA ASP A 161 7.88 -2.86 0.15
C ASP A 161 6.79 -1.78 0.32
N PRO A 162 6.55 -0.94 -0.71
CA PRO A 162 5.55 0.11 -0.61
C PRO A 162 4.16 -0.48 -0.39
N VAL A 163 3.39 0.21 0.44
CA VAL A 163 1.95 -0.01 0.58
C VAL A 163 1.24 1.34 0.51
N LEU A 164 0.10 1.39 -0.17
CA LEU A 164 -0.60 2.63 -0.48
C LEU A 164 -2.07 2.53 -0.05
N ALA A 165 -2.57 3.57 0.62
CA ALA A 165 -4.01 3.69 0.92
C ALA A 165 -4.47 5.15 0.86
N TRP A 166 -5.72 5.33 0.47
CA TRP A 166 -6.38 6.63 0.41
C TRP A 166 -7.42 6.77 1.50
N ASP A 167 -7.64 8.00 1.96
CA ASP A 167 -8.87 8.32 2.69
C ASP A 167 -9.94 8.94 1.77
N ASN A 168 -11.15 9.16 2.30
CA ASN A 168 -12.24 9.82 1.58
C ASN A 168 -12.07 11.35 1.44
N HIS A 169 -10.94 11.89 1.90
CA HIS A 169 -10.63 13.32 1.87
C HIS A 169 -9.50 13.64 0.88
N GLY A 170 -9.12 12.69 0.03
CA GLY A 170 -8.12 12.89 -1.02
C GLY A 170 -6.69 12.95 -0.50
N ARG A 171 -6.44 12.31 0.65
CA ARG A 171 -5.08 12.09 1.16
C ARG A 171 -4.62 10.69 0.81
N LEU A 172 -3.39 10.62 0.33
CA LEU A 172 -2.70 9.36 0.09
C LEU A 172 -1.70 9.14 1.22
N PHE A 173 -1.63 7.91 1.70
CA PHE A 173 -0.64 7.45 2.65
C PHE A 173 0.22 6.37 1.99
N ALA A 174 1.53 6.55 2.06
CA ALA A 174 2.50 5.59 1.55
C ALA A 174 3.35 5.05 2.70
N GLY A 175 3.20 3.76 3.00
CA GLY A 175 4.01 3.07 4.00
C GLY A 175 5.18 2.34 3.36
N SER A 176 6.25 2.12 4.13
CA SER A 176 7.45 1.42 3.68
C SER A 176 8.16 0.70 4.81
N GLU A 177 8.87 -0.39 4.48
CA GLU A 177 10.01 -0.85 5.27
C GLU A 177 11.29 -0.16 4.83
N SER A 178 12.30 -0.20 5.70
CA SER A 178 13.61 0.35 5.43
C SER A 178 14.68 -0.40 6.23
N SER A 179 15.84 -0.55 5.62
CA SER A 179 16.88 -1.45 6.07
C SER A 179 18.15 -0.71 6.48
N THR A 180 18.53 0.40 5.85
CA THR A 180 19.89 0.95 5.93
C THR A 180 20.04 2.07 6.96
N ASN A 181 21.13 2.01 7.74
CA ASN A 181 21.61 3.14 8.53
C ASN A 181 22.54 4.05 7.69
N PRO A 182 22.16 5.30 7.40
CA PRO A 182 22.96 6.23 6.58
C PRO A 182 24.34 6.52 7.19
N GLU A 183 24.44 6.55 8.52
CA GLU A 183 25.68 6.86 9.22
C GLU A 183 26.57 5.62 9.42
N ARG A 184 26.01 4.42 9.29
CA ARG A 184 26.70 3.14 9.52
C ARG A 184 26.14 2.05 8.58
N PRO A 185 26.50 2.04 7.29
CA PRO A 185 25.88 1.18 6.28
C PRO A 185 26.06 -0.32 6.50
N THR A 186 26.94 -0.74 7.43
CA THR A 186 27.07 -2.15 7.86
C THR A 186 26.08 -2.55 8.96
N GLN A 187 25.29 -1.61 9.47
CA GLN A 187 24.23 -1.81 10.45
C GLN A 187 22.88 -1.58 9.77
N THR A 188 21.97 -2.53 9.92
CA THR A 188 20.59 -2.35 9.48
C THR A 188 19.76 -1.67 10.55
N PHE A 189 18.89 -0.73 10.19
CA PHE A 189 17.88 -0.23 11.12
C PHE A 189 16.66 -1.14 11.14
N GLY A 190 16.10 -1.50 9.99
CA GLY A 190 14.85 -2.25 9.96
C GLY A 190 13.69 -1.41 10.46
N ASP A 191 13.64 -0.13 10.09
CA ASP A 191 12.60 0.82 10.49
C ASP A 191 11.41 0.71 9.54
N VAL A 192 10.22 1.12 10.00
CA VAL A 192 9.05 1.32 9.14
C VAL A 192 8.52 2.72 9.32
N TRP A 193 8.06 3.33 8.24
CA TRP A 193 7.64 4.72 8.19
C TRP A 193 6.44 4.93 7.28
N VAL A 194 5.76 6.08 7.43
CA VAL A 194 4.60 6.46 6.60
C VAL A 194 4.76 7.90 6.10
N ALA A 195 4.62 8.11 4.79
CA ALA A 195 4.43 9.41 4.16
C ALA A 195 2.95 9.76 4.02
N THR A 196 2.65 11.05 4.09
CA THR A 196 1.33 11.63 3.81
C THR A 196 1.43 12.61 2.65
N PHE A 197 0.56 12.43 1.68
CA PHE A 197 0.33 13.37 0.58
C PHE A 197 -1.08 13.94 0.67
N GLU A 198 -1.22 15.23 0.38
CA GLU A 198 -2.49 15.95 0.44
C GLU A 198 -2.77 16.69 -0.87
N ASN A 199 -3.98 17.22 -1.01
CA ASN A 199 -4.28 18.17 -2.08
C ASN A 199 -3.66 19.53 -1.73
N PRO A 200 -2.84 20.14 -2.61
CA PRO A 200 -2.19 21.43 -2.33
C PRO A 200 -3.17 22.60 -2.11
N ASN A 201 -4.43 22.43 -2.51
CA ASN A 201 -5.50 23.41 -2.27
C ASN A 201 -6.45 22.99 -1.13
N GLY A 202 -6.02 22.03 -0.29
CA GLY A 202 -6.82 21.43 0.78
C GLY A 202 -7.89 20.47 0.27
N THR A 203 -8.65 19.88 1.19
CA THR A 203 -9.66 18.85 0.89
C THR A 203 -10.78 19.32 -0.06
N GLY A 204 -11.01 20.63 -0.16
CA GLY A 204 -11.96 21.24 -1.11
C GLY A 204 -11.37 21.56 -2.48
N GLY A 205 -10.09 21.29 -2.71
CA GLY A 205 -9.41 21.51 -3.99
C GLY A 205 -9.96 20.63 -5.12
N ALA A 206 -9.52 20.91 -6.35
CA ALA A 206 -9.82 20.05 -7.49
C ALA A 206 -9.26 18.65 -7.23
N THR A 207 -10.11 17.62 -7.36
CA THR A 207 -9.80 16.22 -7.02
C THR A 207 -8.66 15.64 -7.85
N LEU A 208 -8.44 16.16 -9.07
CA LEU A 208 -7.26 15.81 -9.87
C LEU A 208 -5.93 16.10 -9.16
N ASN A 209 -5.91 16.95 -8.13
CA ASN A 209 -4.74 17.22 -7.30
C ASN A 209 -4.74 16.49 -5.94
N ASP A 210 -5.70 15.59 -5.68
CA ASP A 210 -5.72 14.79 -4.46
C ASP A 210 -4.45 13.93 -4.37
N GLY A 211 -3.89 13.84 -3.15
CA GLY A 211 -2.63 13.15 -2.86
C GLY A 211 -1.44 13.60 -3.70
N LYS A 212 -1.43 14.85 -4.19
CA LYS A 212 -0.38 15.36 -5.09
C LYS A 212 0.80 15.97 -4.37
N GLU A 213 0.59 16.64 -3.24
CA GLU A 213 1.65 17.31 -2.50
C GLU A 213 2.15 16.46 -1.35
N PHE A 214 3.45 16.16 -1.32
CA PHE A 214 4.10 15.59 -0.16
C PHE A 214 4.08 16.57 1.03
N VAL A 215 3.46 16.15 2.13
CA VAL A 215 3.33 16.97 3.34
C VAL A 215 4.34 16.58 4.40
N ARG A 216 4.57 15.27 4.60
CA ARG A 216 5.48 14.74 5.63
C ARG A 216 5.75 13.26 5.43
N SER A 217 6.83 12.77 6.03
CA SER A 217 7.02 11.37 6.39
C SER A 217 7.49 11.26 7.83
N VAL A 218 7.07 10.19 8.53
CA VAL A 218 7.41 9.95 9.93
C VAL A 218 7.80 8.49 10.16
N ASP A 219 8.84 8.26 10.94
CA ASP A 219 9.13 6.93 11.48
C ASP A 219 7.99 6.48 12.41
N VAL A 220 7.45 5.29 12.15
CA VAL A 220 6.36 4.70 12.93
C VAL A 220 6.89 3.72 13.98
N ALA A 221 7.91 2.96 13.60
CA ALA A 221 8.59 2.04 14.50
C ALA A 221 10.05 1.91 14.12
N THR A 222 10.91 1.98 15.13
CA THR A 222 12.34 1.79 14.95
C THR A 222 12.73 0.34 15.18
N GLY A 223 13.54 -0.20 14.28
CA GLY A 223 14.26 -1.44 14.48
C GLY A 223 15.60 -1.20 15.18
N SER A 224 16.44 -2.21 15.17
CA SER A 224 17.79 -2.16 15.74
C SER A 224 18.73 -3.01 14.90
N ALA A 225 20.01 -2.64 14.84
CA ALA A 225 21.10 -3.42 14.21
C ALA A 225 20.81 -4.92 14.19
N ALA A 226 20.41 -5.43 13.03
CA ALA A 226 20.05 -6.84 12.84
C ALA A 226 21.00 -7.58 11.87
N PRO A 227 22.34 -7.54 12.05
CA PRO A 227 23.23 -8.45 11.31
C PRO A 227 22.77 -9.90 11.49
N GLY A 228 22.48 -10.61 10.40
CA GLY A 228 21.97 -11.98 10.44
C GLY A 228 20.62 -12.13 11.16
N LEU A 229 19.76 -11.10 11.12
CA LEU A 229 18.44 -11.05 11.76
C LEU A 229 18.48 -11.13 13.30
N LEU A 230 19.61 -10.83 13.93
CA LEU A 230 19.79 -10.91 15.39
C LEU A 230 19.26 -9.69 16.17
N GLY A 231 18.69 -8.70 15.47
CA GLY A 231 18.09 -7.49 16.03
C GLY A 231 16.58 -7.46 15.84
N LYS A 232 15.99 -6.25 15.85
CA LYS A 232 14.60 -6.01 15.44
C LYS A 232 14.62 -5.53 14.00
N PHE A 233 13.95 -6.27 13.13
CA PHE A 233 13.77 -5.90 11.74
C PHE A 233 12.28 -5.92 11.42
N HIS A 234 11.76 -4.84 10.85
CA HIS A 234 10.35 -4.69 10.49
C HIS A 234 10.21 -4.83 8.98
N ASP A 235 9.28 -5.67 8.50
CA ASP A 235 9.07 -5.98 7.08
C ASP A 235 7.64 -6.50 6.89
N LYS A 236 7.19 -6.69 5.65
CA LYS A 236 5.84 -7.12 5.26
C LYS A 236 4.81 -6.19 5.83
N THR A 237 4.87 -4.95 5.34
CA THR A 237 4.00 -3.89 5.78
C THR A 237 2.61 -4.02 5.15
N ALA A 238 1.61 -3.41 5.80
CA ALA A 238 0.27 -3.24 5.29
C ALA A 238 -0.28 -1.91 5.79
N ILE A 239 -1.01 -1.20 4.94
CA ILE A 239 -1.67 0.06 5.28
C ILE A 239 -3.12 0.05 4.79
N GLU A 240 -4.03 0.56 5.60
CA GLU A 240 -5.42 0.82 5.21
C GLU A 240 -5.90 2.08 5.93
N VAL A 241 -6.90 2.75 5.36
CA VAL A 241 -7.51 3.93 5.98
C VAL A 241 -9.00 3.71 6.13
N ASP A 242 -9.54 4.02 7.30
CA ASP A 242 -10.98 3.97 7.50
C ASP A 242 -11.66 4.99 6.57
N ARG A 243 -12.55 4.49 5.73
CA ARG A 243 -13.34 5.24 4.74
C ARG A 243 -14.83 5.08 4.96
N THR A 244 -15.25 4.76 6.18
CA THR A 244 -16.65 4.45 6.49
C THR A 244 -17.53 5.69 6.65
N GLY A 245 -16.94 6.89 6.77
CA GLY A 245 -17.66 8.11 7.15
C GLY A 245 -18.13 8.13 8.62
N GLY A 246 -17.73 7.14 9.41
CA GLY A 246 -18.05 7.03 10.84
C GLY A 246 -17.14 7.87 11.74
N SER A 247 -17.16 7.59 13.04
CA SER A 247 -16.33 8.29 14.03
C SER A 247 -14.82 8.14 13.84
N CYS A 248 -14.41 7.22 12.97
CA CYS A 248 -13.03 6.84 12.74
C CYS A 248 -12.58 7.09 11.30
N ASP A 249 -13.44 7.73 10.49
CA ASP A 249 -13.12 8.09 9.12
C ASP A 249 -11.82 8.90 9.04
N GLY A 250 -10.95 8.50 8.11
CA GLY A 250 -9.61 9.04 7.94
C GLY A 250 -8.58 8.59 8.98
N TYR A 251 -8.90 7.62 9.86
CA TYR A 251 -7.90 6.98 10.71
C TYR A 251 -7.01 6.06 9.87
N VAL A 252 -5.70 6.22 10.00
CA VAL A 252 -4.72 5.44 9.27
C VAL A 252 -4.30 4.25 10.12
N TYR A 253 -4.35 3.07 9.55
CA TYR A 253 -3.94 1.81 10.18
C TYR A 253 -2.72 1.27 9.47
N PHE A 254 -1.68 0.96 10.23
CA PHE A 254 -0.44 0.44 9.69
C PHE A 254 0.04 -0.76 10.51
N ALA A 255 0.36 -1.85 9.82
CA ALA A 255 0.78 -3.11 10.41
C ALA A 255 2.01 -3.66 9.70
N TRP A 256 2.77 -4.48 10.41
CA TRP A 256 3.98 -5.11 9.87
C TRP A 256 4.33 -6.38 10.63
N ALA A 257 5.17 -7.21 10.02
CA ALA A 257 5.86 -8.29 10.72
C ALA A 257 7.18 -7.77 11.31
N ARG A 258 7.38 -7.98 12.61
CA ARG A 258 8.67 -7.77 13.26
C ARG A 258 9.40 -9.10 13.41
N PHE A 259 10.54 -9.22 12.76
CA PHE A 259 11.51 -10.28 12.96
C PHE A 259 12.41 -9.95 14.15
N THR A 260 12.65 -10.95 15.00
CA THR A 260 13.55 -10.83 16.15
C THR A 260 14.36 -12.11 16.28
N GLY A 261 15.69 -11.98 16.22
CA GLY A 261 16.62 -13.07 16.47
C GLY A 261 17.30 -12.99 17.83
N GLY A 262 18.08 -14.02 18.16
CA GLY A 262 18.95 -14.04 19.34
C GLY A 262 18.26 -14.32 20.69
N GLY A 263 16.96 -14.61 20.71
CA GLY A 263 16.25 -15.02 21.93
C GLY A 263 16.43 -16.49 22.28
N SER A 264 15.99 -16.92 23.48
CA SER A 264 16.01 -18.32 23.91
C SER A 264 15.25 -19.28 22.99
N ASN A 265 14.32 -18.73 22.20
CA ASN A 265 13.48 -19.45 21.24
C ASN A 265 13.98 -19.32 19.78
N GLY A 266 15.18 -18.72 19.57
CA GLY A 266 15.74 -18.51 18.23
C GLY A 266 15.18 -17.28 17.51
N PHE A 267 14.94 -17.41 16.20
CA PHE A 267 14.31 -16.40 15.35
C PHE A 267 12.79 -16.53 15.44
N ASN A 268 12.10 -15.41 15.64
CA ASN A 268 10.65 -15.33 15.72
C ASN A 268 10.15 -14.12 14.93
N SER A 269 8.97 -14.24 14.31
CA SER A 269 8.24 -13.10 13.75
C SER A 269 6.90 -12.88 14.46
N SER A 270 6.53 -11.61 14.63
CA SER A 270 5.30 -11.19 15.32
C SER A 270 4.63 -10.05 14.58
N ILE A 271 3.29 -9.99 14.58
CA ILE A 271 2.54 -8.89 13.95
C ILE A 271 2.39 -7.74 14.93
N TYR A 272 2.75 -6.56 14.46
CA TYR A 272 2.59 -5.29 15.15
C TYR A 272 1.62 -4.39 14.39
N PHE A 273 0.97 -3.49 15.13
CA PHE A 273 -0.02 -2.56 14.62
C PHE A 273 0.13 -1.20 15.30
N VAL A 274 -0.12 -0.14 14.55
CA VAL A 274 -0.38 1.20 15.05
C VAL A 274 -1.60 1.81 14.38
N ARG A 275 -2.14 2.86 14.99
CA ARG A 275 -3.09 3.75 14.34
C ARG A 275 -2.67 5.20 14.46
N SER A 276 -3.06 5.99 13.48
CA SER A 276 -3.09 7.45 13.56
C SER A 276 -4.53 7.92 13.57
N THR A 277 -4.85 8.84 14.49
CA THR A 277 -6.15 9.50 14.60
C THR A 277 -6.10 10.96 14.13
N ASP A 278 -4.96 11.38 13.59
CA ASP A 278 -4.64 12.75 13.17
C ASP A 278 -4.06 12.78 11.74
N HIS A 279 -4.44 11.77 10.94
CA HIS A 279 -4.16 11.67 9.52
C HIS A 279 -2.66 11.59 9.20
N GLY A 280 -1.98 10.65 9.86
CA GLY A 280 -0.57 10.34 9.66
C GLY A 280 0.38 11.40 10.23
N GLN A 281 -0.08 12.31 11.10
CA GLN A 281 0.82 13.23 11.80
C GLN A 281 1.56 12.52 12.93
N THR A 282 0.82 11.76 13.74
CA THR A 282 1.37 10.92 14.81
C THR A 282 0.72 9.55 14.80
N PHE A 283 1.45 8.57 15.32
CA PHE A 283 0.98 7.19 15.46
C PHE A 283 1.04 6.76 16.93
N SER A 284 0.12 5.88 17.31
CA SER A 284 0.14 5.23 18.62
C SER A 284 1.43 4.42 18.82
N SER A 285 1.76 4.06 20.06
CA SER A 285 2.83 3.10 20.30
C SER A 285 2.51 1.73 19.65
N PRO A 286 3.52 1.01 19.11
CA PRO A 286 3.32 -0.30 18.50
C PRO A 286 2.66 -1.33 19.43
N MET A 287 1.54 -1.90 19.00
CA MET A 287 0.83 -2.97 19.70
C MET A 287 1.16 -4.33 19.06
N LYS A 288 1.63 -5.29 19.86
CA LYS A 288 1.80 -6.69 19.40
C LYS A 288 0.44 -7.39 19.39
N LEU A 289 -0.03 -7.81 18.21
CA LEU A 289 -1.31 -8.51 18.03
C LEU A 289 -1.19 -10.02 18.26
N SER A 290 -0.02 -10.59 18.00
CA SER A 290 0.24 -12.03 18.03
C SER A 290 0.74 -12.57 19.36
N GLN A 291 -0.08 -12.43 20.39
CA GLN A 291 0.32 -12.79 21.74
C GLN A 291 0.47 -14.31 21.94
N THR A 292 -0.40 -15.10 21.30
CA THR A 292 -0.52 -16.55 21.50
C THR A 292 -0.11 -17.39 20.29
N VAL A 293 0.29 -16.74 19.19
CA VAL A 293 0.71 -17.38 17.94
C VAL A 293 2.12 -16.91 17.57
N HIS A 294 2.89 -17.77 16.89
CA HIS A 294 4.32 -17.61 16.65
C HIS A 294 4.66 -17.89 15.20
N ASP A 295 5.80 -17.37 14.74
CA ASP A 295 6.27 -17.46 13.34
C ASP A 295 5.17 -17.07 12.36
N ILE A 296 4.82 -15.78 12.40
CA ILE A 296 3.75 -15.20 11.60
C ILE A 296 4.22 -14.01 10.76
N GLN A 297 3.66 -13.84 9.57
CA GLN A 297 4.05 -12.77 8.64
C GLN A 297 2.88 -12.38 7.72
N PHE A 298 3.12 -11.41 6.84
CA PHE A 298 2.17 -10.94 5.81
C PHE A 298 0.84 -10.47 6.41
N PRO A 299 0.86 -9.44 7.27
CA PRO A 299 -0.36 -8.81 7.71
C PRO A 299 -1.10 -8.22 6.50
N ASP A 300 -2.42 -8.23 6.59
CA ASP A 300 -3.31 -7.48 5.73
C ASP A 300 -4.40 -6.84 6.61
N ILE A 301 -4.81 -5.62 6.28
CA ILE A 301 -5.75 -4.83 7.08
C ILE A 301 -7.02 -4.63 6.28
N SER A 302 -8.17 -4.91 6.88
CA SER A 302 -9.46 -4.56 6.30
C SER A 302 -10.33 -3.77 7.28
N VAL A 303 -11.04 -2.78 6.76
CA VAL A 303 -12.05 -2.01 7.48
C VAL A 303 -13.42 -2.37 6.92
N THR A 304 -14.27 -2.91 7.78
CA THR A 304 -15.64 -3.27 7.41
C THR A 304 -16.56 -2.06 7.47
N GLY A 305 -17.71 -2.10 6.77
CA GLY A 305 -18.61 -0.94 6.65
C GLY A 305 -19.20 -0.40 7.97
N ASN A 306 -19.04 -1.11 9.09
CA ASN A 306 -19.41 -0.64 10.42
C ASN A 306 -18.20 -0.09 11.22
N GLY A 307 -17.05 0.12 10.58
CA GLY A 307 -15.83 0.65 11.20
C GLY A 307 -15.02 -0.36 12.01
N HIS A 308 -15.34 -1.66 11.95
CA HIS A 308 -14.51 -2.68 12.60
C HIS A 308 -13.27 -2.97 11.74
N VAL A 309 -12.12 -3.03 12.40
CA VAL A 309 -10.81 -3.26 11.79
C VAL A 309 -10.41 -4.72 12.03
N TYR A 310 -10.01 -5.41 10.97
CA TYR A 310 -9.47 -6.76 11.03
C TYR A 310 -8.04 -6.74 10.52
N VAL A 311 -7.15 -7.39 11.26
CA VAL A 311 -5.78 -7.66 10.80
C VAL A 311 -5.65 -9.16 10.64
N THR A 312 -5.48 -9.61 9.40
CA THR A 312 -5.27 -11.02 9.04
C THR A 312 -3.80 -11.27 8.76
N TYR A 313 -3.30 -12.47 9.03
CA TYR A 313 -1.90 -12.83 8.77
C TYR A 313 -1.72 -14.33 8.65
N ARG A 314 -0.59 -14.76 8.09
CA ARG A 314 -0.22 -16.17 8.00
C ARG A 314 0.57 -16.61 9.22
N GLN A 315 0.16 -17.72 9.83
CA GLN A 315 0.98 -18.53 10.71
C GLN A 315 1.68 -19.64 9.92
N PHE A 316 2.97 -19.84 10.20
CA PHE A 316 3.77 -20.92 9.64
C PHE A 316 3.85 -22.08 10.63
N ALA A 317 3.90 -23.31 10.10
CA ALA A 317 4.33 -24.44 10.92
C ALA A 317 5.79 -24.23 11.35
N ASP A 318 6.02 -24.22 12.66
CA ASP A 318 7.33 -24.11 13.28
C ASP A 318 7.48 -25.11 14.41
N VAL A 319 8.39 -26.07 14.17
CA VAL A 319 8.79 -27.09 15.13
C VAL A 319 9.38 -26.50 16.42
N ARG A 320 9.96 -25.30 16.39
CA ARG A 320 10.61 -24.67 17.56
C ARG A 320 9.60 -24.06 18.53
N SER A 321 8.50 -23.53 18.01
CA SER A 321 7.34 -23.06 18.78
C SER A 321 6.31 -24.15 19.08
N ASN A 322 6.58 -25.41 18.66
CA ASN A 322 5.67 -26.54 18.79
C ASN A 322 4.31 -26.30 18.10
N SER A 323 4.31 -25.48 17.04
CA SER A 323 3.15 -25.24 16.17
C SER A 323 3.36 -26.00 14.87
N MET A 324 2.65 -27.11 14.67
CA MET A 324 2.85 -27.97 13.50
C MET A 324 1.89 -27.66 12.34
N VAL A 325 1.27 -26.47 12.33
CA VAL A 325 0.15 -26.15 11.44
C VAL A 325 0.34 -24.77 10.83
N ASP A 326 0.35 -24.72 9.49
CA ASP A 326 0.14 -23.49 8.73
C ASP A 326 -1.33 -23.07 8.83
N ALA A 327 -1.55 -21.79 9.10
CA ALA A 327 -2.90 -21.26 9.25
C ALA A 327 -2.99 -19.81 8.80
N ILE A 328 -4.22 -19.36 8.53
CA ILE A 328 -4.55 -17.93 8.48
C ILE A 328 -5.23 -17.59 9.79
N ASP A 329 -4.79 -16.51 10.42
CA ASP A 329 -5.28 -15.99 11.68
C ASP A 329 -5.77 -14.56 11.51
N TYR A 330 -6.58 -14.09 12.47
CA TYR A 330 -6.94 -12.69 12.57
C TYR A 330 -7.07 -12.17 13.99
N ASN A 331 -6.92 -10.85 14.13
CA ASN A 331 -7.38 -10.09 15.27
C ASN A 331 -8.47 -9.11 14.81
N ALA A 332 -9.47 -8.85 15.65
CA ALA A 332 -10.54 -7.88 15.35
C ALA A 332 -10.56 -6.75 16.38
N SER A 333 -10.78 -5.54 15.91
CA SER A 333 -11.04 -4.34 16.71
C SER A 333 -12.43 -3.79 16.38
N THR A 334 -13.17 -3.42 17.42
CA THR A 334 -14.47 -2.74 17.32
C THR A 334 -14.41 -1.31 17.86
N ASP A 335 -13.20 -0.80 18.11
CA ASP A 335 -12.91 0.50 18.72
C ASP A 335 -11.85 1.28 17.91
N CYS A 336 -11.89 1.08 16.59
CA CYS A 336 -11.07 1.79 15.60
C CYS A 336 -9.57 1.58 15.80
N GLY A 337 -9.19 0.36 16.14
CA GLY A 337 -7.82 -0.05 16.38
C GLY A 337 -7.25 0.38 17.74
N ALA A 338 -8.09 0.79 18.71
CA ALA A 338 -7.60 1.13 20.06
C ALA A 338 -7.19 -0.12 20.82
N SER A 339 -7.92 -1.21 20.63
CA SER A 339 -7.66 -2.53 21.17
C SER A 339 -8.10 -3.61 20.19
N PHE A 340 -7.57 -4.82 20.38
CA PHE A 340 -7.88 -5.97 19.54
C PHE A 340 -8.21 -7.19 20.39
N SER A 341 -9.03 -8.08 19.84
CA SER A 341 -9.24 -9.41 20.39
C SER A 341 -7.93 -10.21 20.44
N ALA A 342 -7.92 -11.32 21.17
CA ALA A 342 -6.90 -12.35 20.99
C ALA A 342 -6.93 -12.90 19.54
N PRO A 343 -5.79 -13.44 19.03
CA PRO A 343 -5.74 -14.13 17.74
C PRO A 343 -6.79 -15.23 17.62
N LYS A 344 -7.38 -15.36 16.44
CA LYS A 344 -8.31 -16.43 16.09
C LYS A 344 -7.91 -17.06 14.77
N VAL A 345 -7.78 -18.38 14.76
CA VAL A 345 -7.56 -19.16 13.54
C VAL A 345 -8.80 -19.08 12.65
N ILE A 346 -8.61 -18.64 11.41
CA ILE A 346 -9.61 -18.74 10.34
C ILE A 346 -9.62 -20.15 9.78
N GLN A 347 -8.45 -20.60 9.30
CA GLN A 347 -8.34 -21.88 8.60
C GLN A 347 -6.90 -22.39 8.66
N ALA A 348 -6.74 -23.65 9.06
CA ALA A 348 -5.49 -24.39 8.89
C ALA A 348 -5.38 -24.97 7.48
N PHE A 349 -4.17 -25.06 6.94
CA PHE A 349 -3.93 -25.62 5.61
C PHE A 349 -2.59 -26.36 5.53
N GLU A 350 -2.44 -27.21 4.52
CA GLU A 350 -1.16 -27.80 4.14
C GLU A 350 -0.55 -26.95 3.01
N PRO A 351 0.66 -26.40 3.17
CA PRO A 351 1.33 -25.66 2.10
C PRO A 351 1.77 -26.62 0.98
N TYR A 352 1.78 -26.13 -0.26
CA TYR A 352 2.18 -26.87 -1.46
C TYR A 352 3.68 -27.13 -1.57
#